data_AF-C2BE48-F1
#
_entry.id   AF-C2BE48-F1
#
_cell.length_a   1.000
_cell.length_b   1.000
_cell.length_c   1.000
_cell.angle_alpha   90.00
_cell.angle_beta   90.00
_cell.angle_gamma   90.00
#
_symmetry.space_group_name_H-M   'P 1'
#
loop_
_entity.id
_entity.type
_entity.pdbx_description
1 polymer ?
#
loop_
_entity_poly.entity_id
_entity_poly.type
_entity_poly.pdbx_seq_one_letter_code
_entity_poly.pdbx_strand_id
1 'polypeptide(L)' 'AASLAGGANVTLGAGNLLVNRGRITAAGDLVASAASLNNYGTLGGGGNLRLNAPALLNERGLLFSGADMTLRAGDITNLY' A
#
# COMPACT_ATOMS: atom_id res chain seq x y z
N ALA A 1 15.87 -6.97 -1.57
CA ALA A 1 14.49 -6.65 -1.97
C ALA A 1 14.48 -5.32 -2.71
N ALA A 2 13.59 -5.14 -3.70
CA ALA A 2 13.46 -3.88 -4.43
C ALA A 2 12.76 -2.79 -3.58
N SER A 3 13.07 -1.52 -3.83
CA SER A 3 12.41 -0.38 -3.21
C SER A 3 11.91 0.62 -4.25
N LEU A 4 10.76 1.20 -3.97
CA LEU A 4 10.20 2.37 -4.63
C LEU A 4 9.96 3.44 -3.56
N ALA A 5 10.68 4.54 -3.65
CA ALA A 5 10.59 5.65 -2.70
C ALA A 5 10.41 6.97 -3.46
N GLY A 6 9.23 7.58 -3.35
CA GLY A 6 8.95 8.90 -3.91
C GLY A 6 9.23 10.00 -2.89
N GLY A 7 9.93 11.06 -3.31
CA GLY A 7 10.18 12.24 -2.48
C GLY A 7 8.98 13.18 -2.30
N ALA A 8 7.85 12.89 -2.94
CA ALA A 8 6.60 13.62 -2.86
C ALA A 8 5.43 12.62 -2.86
N ASN A 9 4.31 12.93 -3.51
CA ASN A 9 3.18 12.02 -3.66
C ASN A 9 3.49 10.88 -4.65
N VAL A 10 2.98 9.69 -4.38
CA VAL A 10 3.11 8.52 -5.25
C VAL A 10 1.73 7.95 -5.56
N THR A 11 1.48 7.67 -6.84
CA THR A 11 0.29 6.93 -7.30
C THR A 11 0.73 5.65 -7.98
N LEU A 12 0.22 4.50 -7.54
CA LEU A 12 0.45 3.19 -8.15
C LEU A 12 -0.87 2.59 -8.65
N GLY A 13 -0.84 2.00 -9.84
CA GLY A 13 -1.98 1.27 -10.40
C GLY A 13 -1.53 -0.09 -10.93
N ALA A 14 -2.28 -1.13 -10.59
CA ALA A 14 -2.18 -2.44 -11.22
C ALA A 14 -3.58 -2.89 -11.62
N GLY A 15 -3.76 -3.45 -12.82
CA GLY A 15 -5.09 -3.89 -13.26
C GLY A 15 -5.63 -5.08 -12.45
N ASN A 16 -4.75 -5.97 -12.00
CA ASN A 16 -5.13 -7.19 -11.29
C ASN A 16 -4.48 -7.27 -9.90
N LEU A 17 -3.17 -7.54 -9.85
CA LEU A 17 -2.46 -7.79 -8.60
C LEU A 17 -1.31 -6.81 -8.41
N LEU A 18 -1.27 -6.16 -7.24
CA LEU A 18 -0.11 -5.43 -6.75
C LEU A 18 0.54 -6.24 -5.62
N VAL A 19 1.79 -6.69 -5.82
CA VAL A 19 2.56 -7.40 -4.79
C VAL A 19 3.71 -6.54 -4.31
N ASN A 20 3.74 -6.26 -3.01
CA ASN A 20 4.88 -5.64 -2.35
C ASN A 20 5.62 -6.65 -1.47
N ARG A 21 6.87 -6.97 -1.80
CA ARG A 21 7.78 -7.76 -0.94
C ARG A 21 8.96 -6.95 -0.40
N GLY A 22 9.00 -5.66 -0.70
CA GLY A 22 10.10 -4.76 -0.36
C GLY A 22 9.58 -3.51 0.32
N ARG A 23 9.92 -2.35 -0.24
CA ARG A 23 9.46 -1.06 0.28
C ARG A 23 8.78 -0.27 -0.82
N ILE A 24 7.55 0.19 -0.58
CA ILE A 24 6.83 1.15 -1.41
C ILE A 24 6.44 2.32 -0.52
N THR A 25 7.14 3.46 -0.63
CA THR A 25 6.85 4.62 0.23
C THR A 25 6.79 5.94 -0.52
N ALA A 26 5.98 6.87 -0.02
CA ALA A 26 5.94 8.27 -0.42
C ALA A 26 6.33 9.16 0.76
N ALA A 27 7.07 10.25 0.52
CA ALA A 27 7.25 11.29 1.55
C ALA A 27 5.94 12.08 1.77
N GLY A 28 5.13 12.24 0.71
CA GLY A 28 3.78 12.80 0.78
C GLY A 28 2.70 11.70 0.82
N ASP A 29 1.60 11.93 0.10
CA ASP A 29 0.50 10.98 -0.01
C ASP A 29 0.89 9.75 -0.85
N LEU A 30 0.44 8.57 -0.44
CA LEU A 30 0.52 7.35 -1.23
C LEU A 30 -0.88 6.87 -1.61
N VAL A 31 -1.14 6.76 -2.91
CA VAL A 31 -2.36 6.18 -3.47
C VAL A 31 -1.99 4.90 -4.22
N ALA A 32 -2.66 3.78 -3.93
CA ALA A 32 -2.49 2.56 -4.71
C ALA A 32 -3.84 1.91 -5.04
N SER A 33 -4.00 1.43 -6.26
CA SER A 33 -5.20 0.73 -6.71
C SER A 33 -4.88 -0.56 -7.45
N ALA A 34 -5.60 -1.63 -7.10
CA ALA A 34 -5.54 -2.94 -7.73
C ALA A 34 -6.82 -3.75 -7.45
N ALA A 35 -7.07 -4.86 -8.14
CA ALA A 35 -8.13 -5.78 -7.72
C ALA A 35 -7.74 -6.53 -6.43
N SER A 36 -6.45 -6.88 -6.31
CA SER A 36 -5.84 -7.44 -5.10
C SER A 36 -4.52 -6.74 -4.78
N LEU A 37 -4.31 -6.41 -3.51
CA LEU A 37 -3.07 -5.84 -3.00
C LEU A 37 -2.51 -6.76 -1.91
N ASN A 38 -1.34 -7.33 -2.16
CA ASN A 38 -0.64 -8.19 -1.21
C ASN A 38 0.62 -7.47 -0.71
N ASN A 39 0.59 -7.09 0.57
CA ASN A 39 1.71 -6.47 1.26
C ASN A 39 2.41 -7.48 2.17
N TYR A 40 3.64 -7.82 1.80
CA TYR A 40 4.58 -8.64 2.57
C TYR A 40 5.80 -7.83 3.06
N GLY A 41 5.84 -6.53 2.74
CA GLY A 41 6.92 -5.63 3.08
C GLY A 41 6.37 -4.35 3.72
N THR A 42 6.99 -3.21 3.43
CA THR A 42 6.52 -1.91 3.92
C THR A 42 5.80 -1.15 2.81
N LEU A 43 4.57 -0.73 3.05
CA LEU A 43 3.80 0.13 2.15
C LEU A 43 3.19 1.30 2.93
N GLY A 44 3.46 2.54 2.53
CA GLY A 44 2.91 3.69 3.23
C GLY A 44 3.35 5.06 2.75
N GLY A 45 2.58 6.08 3.10
CA GLY A 45 2.88 7.48 2.82
C GLY A 45 3.26 8.24 4.09
N GLY A 46 4.16 9.21 3.99
CA GLY A 46 4.42 10.18 5.05
C GLY A 46 3.25 11.16 5.24
N GLY A 47 2.40 11.33 4.23
CA GLY A 47 1.07 11.93 4.33
C GLY A 47 -0.02 10.88 4.46
N ASN A 48 -1.08 11.03 3.66
CA ASN A 48 -2.21 10.11 3.65
C ASN A 48 -1.85 8.80 2.93
N LEU A 49 -2.40 7.68 3.41
CA LEU A 49 -2.42 6.42 2.68
C LEU A 49 -3.82 6.15 2.15
N ARG A 50 -3.99 6.01 0.83
CA ARG A 50 -5.26 5.64 0.20
C ARG A 50 -5.10 4.36 -0.62
N LEU A 51 -5.67 3.26 -0.14
CA LEU A 51 -5.70 1.98 -0.84
C LEU A 51 -7.09 1.73 -1.42
N ASN A 52 -7.15 1.39 -2.70
CA ASN A 52 -8.36 0.93 -3.38
C ASN A 52 -8.12 -0.48 -3.92
N ALA A 53 -8.45 -1.48 -3.11
CA ALA A 53 -8.26 -2.88 -3.43
C ALA A 53 -9.35 -3.74 -2.79
N PRO A 54 -10.29 -4.31 -3.56
CA PRO A 54 -11.34 -5.20 -3.04
C PRO A 54 -10.80 -6.31 -2.15
N ALA A 55 -9.64 -6.89 -2.48
CA ALA A 55 -8.91 -7.81 -1.61
C ALA A 55 -7.59 -7.18 -1.16
N LEU A 56 -7.45 -6.93 0.15
CA LEU A 56 -6.24 -6.40 0.75
C LEU A 56 -5.65 -7.41 1.73
N LEU A 57 -4.49 -7.96 1.41
CA LEU A 57 -3.71 -8.82 2.30
C LEU A 57 -2.51 -8.03 2.85
N ASN A 58 -2.40 -7.96 4.17
CA ASN A 58 -1.16 -7.58 4.85
C ASN A 58 -0.67 -8.79 5.64
N GLU A 59 0.39 -9.46 5.17
CA GLU A 59 0.94 -10.65 5.82
C GLU A 59 2.40 -10.42 6.16
N ARG A 60 2.75 -10.43 7.45
CA ARG A 60 4.11 -10.11 7.94
C ARG A 60 4.64 -8.79 7.39
N GLY A 61 3.73 -7.90 6.99
CA GLY A 61 3.98 -6.63 6.36
C GLY A 61 3.55 -5.46 7.24
N LEU A 62 4.02 -4.27 6.87
CA LEU A 62 3.66 -3.01 7.48
C LEU A 62 2.88 -2.15 6.49
N LEU A 63 1.68 -1.74 6.89
CA LEU A 63 0.95 -0.62 6.30
C LEU A 63 1.03 0.57 7.25
N PHE A 64 1.42 1.75 6.74
CA PHE A 64 1.48 2.95 7.58
C PHE A 64 1.03 4.21 6.82
N SER A 65 0.55 5.19 7.57
CA SER A 65 0.31 6.56 7.14
C SER A 65 0.91 7.52 8.15
N GLY A 66 1.42 8.67 7.70
CA GLY A 66 1.79 9.76 8.60
C GLY A 66 0.62 10.71 8.92
N ALA A 67 -0.43 10.67 8.10
CA ALA A 67 -1.73 11.31 8.35
C ALA A 67 -2.84 10.24 8.26
N ASP A 68 -3.91 10.52 7.53
CA ASP A 68 -5.07 9.62 7.46
C ASP A 68 -4.78 8.35 6.65
N MET A 69 -5.38 7.24 7.08
CA MET A 69 -5.43 6.00 6.32
C MET A 69 -6.85 5.73 5.82
N THR A 70 -7.03 5.58 4.51
CA THR A 70 -8.28 5.16 3.88
C THR A 70 -8.06 3.83 3.16
N LEU A 71 -8.77 2.78 3.60
CA LEU A 71 -8.75 1.46 2.97
C LEU A 71 -10.13 1.19 2.35
N ARG A 72 -10.20 1.25 1.03
CA ARG A 72 -11.39 0.84 0.26
C ARG A 72 -11.18 -0.59 -0.19
N ALA A 73 -11.68 -1.52 0.62
CA ALA A 73 -11.59 -2.95 0.39
C ALA A 73 -12.92 -3.63 0.73
N GLY A 74 -13.21 -4.74 0.06
CA GLY A 74 -14.27 -5.66 0.48
C GLY A 74 -13.78 -6.50 1.66
N ASP A 75 -12.60 -7.11 1.49
CA ASP A 75 -11.93 -7.92 2.50
C ASP A 75 -10.55 -7.35 2.85
N ILE A 76 -10.26 -7.30 4.16
CA ILE A 76 -8.95 -6.96 4.70
C ILE A 76 -8.48 -8.13 5.56
N THR A 77 -7.43 -8.82 5.12
CA THR A 77 -6.76 -9.86 5.90
C THR A 77 -5.46 -9.31 6.46
N ASN A 78 -5.31 -9.33 7.78
CA ASN A 78 -4.07 -8.95 8.45
C ASN A 78 -3.53 -10.15 9.21
N LEU A 79 -2.37 -10.64 8.79
CA LEU A 79 -1.72 -11.85 9.31
C LEU A 79 -0.30 -11.52 9.79
N TYR A 80 0.03 -11.99 10.99
CA TYR A 80 1.33 -11.82 11.62
C TYR A 80 2.13 -13.13 11.62
#